data_AF-A0A6F9DYY1-F1
#
_entry.id   AF-A0A6F9DYY1-F1
#
_cell.length_a   1.000
_cell.length_b   1.000
_cell.length_c   1.000
_cell.angle_alpha   90.00
_cell.angle_beta   90.00
_cell.angle_gamma   90.00
#
_symmetry.space_group_name_H-M   'P 1'
#
loop_
_entity.id
_entity.type
_entity.pdbx_description
1 polymer ?
#
loop_
_entity_poly.entity_id
_entity_poly.type
_entity_poly.pdbx_seq_one_letter_code
_entity_poly.pdbx_strand_id
1 'polypeptide(L)'
;MSASFGFGGGSGQGNEPEGSGGTGSGGGGGAKLIPTALVIIRDDEVKVFSLSQKGALEKLAELVPELASKISQFRKPQEQKD
;
A
#
# COMPACT_ATOMS: atom_id res chain seq x y z
N MET A 1 0.40 -5.33 0.72
CA MET A 1 0.14 -4.46 -0.45
C MET A 1 1.12 -3.29 -0.38
N SER A 2 1.94 -3.08 -1.40
CA SER A 2 2.91 -1.97 -1.44
C SER A 2 2.91 -1.37 -2.83
N ALA A 3 3.02 -0.05 -2.93
CA ALA A 3 3.28 0.62 -4.20
C ALA A 3 4.78 0.86 -4.31
N SER A 4 5.40 0.51 -5.44
CA SER A 4 6.84 0.71 -5.64
C SER A 4 7.08 1.36 -7.00
N PHE A 5 8.07 2.23 -7.05
CA PHE A 5 8.64 2.85 -8.24
C PHE A 5 10.16 2.70 -8.19
N GLY A 6 10.83 2.58 -9.34
CA GLY A 6 12.19 2.05 -9.45
C GLY A 6 13.17 2.96 -10.19
N PHE A 7 14.44 2.77 -9.85
CA PHE A 7 15.66 3.47 -10.27
C PHE A 7 16.33 2.69 -11.42
N GLY A 8 16.90 3.35 -12.44
CA GLY A 8 17.57 2.68 -13.55
C GLY A 8 18.59 3.59 -14.24
N GLY A 9 19.71 3.02 -14.69
CA GLY A 9 20.79 3.76 -15.32
C GLY A 9 21.35 3.06 -16.56
N GLY A 10 22.08 3.83 -17.37
CA GLY A 10 22.68 3.39 -18.63
C GLY A 10 23.87 4.23 -19.03
N SER A 11 24.75 3.64 -19.84
CA SER A 11 25.94 4.28 -20.39
C SER A 11 26.10 3.97 -21.86
N GLY A 12 26.83 4.83 -22.58
CA GLY A 12 27.08 4.70 -24.01
C GLY A 12 28.43 5.29 -24.39
N GLN A 13 28.99 4.78 -25.48
CA GLN A 13 30.27 5.22 -26.03
C GLN A 13 30.08 5.48 -27.53
N GLY A 14 30.56 6.62 -27.99
CA GLY A 14 30.58 7.01 -29.40
C GLY A 14 32.00 6.96 -29.93
N ASN A 15 32.20 6.22 -31.03
CA ASN A 15 33.47 6.10 -31.72
C ASN A 15 33.38 6.77 -33.08
N GLU A 16 34.33 7.67 -33.39
CA GLU A 16 34.43 8.34 -34.68
C GLU A 16 35.78 8.04 -35.35
N PRO A 17 35.82 7.88 -36.69
CA PRO A 17 37.04 7.47 -37.38
C PRO A 17 38.15 8.52 -37.38
N GLU A 18 37.82 9.81 -37.38
CA GLU A 18 38.77 10.93 -37.55
C GLU A 18 38.56 12.06 -36.51
N GLY A 19 38.20 11.72 -35.27
CA GLY A 19 37.97 12.70 -34.21
C GLY A 19 38.07 12.11 -32.79
N SER A 20 37.86 12.95 -31.77
CA SER A 20 37.82 12.52 -30.36
C SER A 20 36.44 11.99 -29.99
N GLY A 21 36.27 10.67 -30.00
CA GLY A 21 35.06 9.99 -29.50
C GLY A 21 34.78 10.30 -28.02
N GLY A 22 33.58 9.94 -27.56
CA GLY A 22 33.08 10.34 -26.23
C GLY A 22 32.34 9.23 -25.49
N THR A 23 32.33 9.31 -24.16
CA THR A 23 31.56 8.44 -23.27
C THR A 23 30.58 9.24 -22.44
N GLY A 24 29.43 8.62 -22.16
CA GLY A 24 28.42 9.16 -21.27
C GLY A 24 27.78 8.08 -20.43
N SER A 25 27.40 8.42 -19.21
CA SER A 25 26.63 7.55 -18.33
C SER A 25 25.64 8.37 -17.52
N GLY A 26 24.59 7.71 -17.05
CA GLY A 26 23.57 8.32 -16.21
C GLY A 26 22.79 7.28 -15.44
N GLY A 27 22.33 7.65 -14.25
CA GLY A 27 21.46 6.86 -13.39
C GLY A 27 20.19 7.63 -13.04
N GLY A 28 19.10 6.91 -12.80
CA GLY A 28 17.79 7.44 -12.40
C GLY A 28 17.26 6.73 -11.18
N GLY A 29 16.23 7.30 -10.53
CA GLY A 29 15.76 6.90 -9.21
C GLY A 29 14.31 6.39 -9.04
N GLY A 30 13.95 5.94 -7.83
CA GLY A 30 12.72 5.23 -7.46
C GLY A 30 12.35 5.42 -5.98
N ALA A 31 11.24 4.84 -5.53
CA ALA A 31 10.90 4.74 -4.11
C ALA A 31 9.80 3.71 -3.87
N LYS A 32 9.60 3.33 -2.61
CA LYS A 32 8.62 2.33 -2.21
C LYS A 32 7.74 2.85 -1.08
N LEU A 33 6.44 2.76 -1.28
CA LEU A 33 5.40 3.13 -0.35
C LEU A 33 4.78 1.86 0.24
N ILE A 34 4.92 1.72 1.56
CA ILE A 34 4.36 0.61 2.33
C ILE A 34 3.44 1.20 3.41
N PRO A 35 2.16 0.83 3.44
CA PRO A 35 1.28 1.22 4.53
C PRO A 35 1.71 0.54 5.83
N THR A 36 1.85 1.33 6.91
CA THR A 36 2.35 0.87 8.22
C THR A 36 1.26 0.51 9.21
N ALA A 37 0.09 1.17 9.14
CA ALA A 37 -0.98 0.95 10.08
C ALA A 37 -2.35 1.19 9.44
N LEU A 38 -3.36 0.50 9.98
CA LEU A 38 -4.77 0.76 9.75
C LEU A 38 -5.34 1.40 11.02
N VAL A 39 -5.94 2.58 10.89
CA VAL A 39 -6.60 3.28 11.99
C VAL A 39 -8.11 3.22 11.75
N ILE A 40 -8.84 2.70 12.73
CA ILE A 40 -10.30 2.63 12.71
C ILE A 40 -10.82 3.54 13.81
N ILE A 41 -11.72 4.45 13.45
CA ILE A 41 -12.39 5.36 14.38
C ILE A 41 -13.88 5.04 14.31
N ARG A 42 -14.49 4.76 15.46
CA ARG A 42 -15.93 4.54 15.59
C ARG A 42 -16.40 5.17 16.88
N ASP A 43 -17.34 6.11 16.76
CA ASP A 43 -17.86 6.87 17.89
C ASP A 43 -16.69 7.46 18.71
N ASP A 44 -16.59 7.11 19.99
CA ASP A 44 -15.50 7.54 20.89
C ASP A 44 -14.32 6.54 20.97
N GLU A 45 -14.33 5.49 20.15
CA GLU A 45 -13.29 4.44 20.14
C GLU A 45 -12.33 4.57 18.95
N VAL A 46 -11.03 4.54 19.25
CA VAL A 46 -9.95 4.49 18.24
C VAL A 46 -9.18 3.19 18.39
N LYS A 47 -9.06 2.43 17.29
CA LYS A 47 -8.28 1.20 17.20
C LYS A 47 -7.20 1.33 16.13
N VAL A 48 -5.96 1.04 16.50
CA VAL A 48 -4.79 1.09 15.60
C VAL A 48 -4.24 -0.32 15.42
N PHE A 49 -4.16 -0.77 14.17
CA PHE A 49 -3.61 -2.07 13.79
C PHE A 49 -2.32 -1.86 12.99
N SER A 50 -1.19 -2.40 13.47
CA SER A 50 0.04 -2.41 12.68
C SER A 50 -0.05 -3.40 11.53
N LEU A 51 0.29 -2.96 10.32
CA LEU A 51 0.32 -3.77 9.09
C LEU A 51 1.73 -4.32 8.78
N SER A 52 2.72 -3.97 9.59
CA SER A 52 4.13 -4.33 9.37
C SER A 52 4.44 -5.79 9.76
N GLN A 53 3.57 -6.45 10.52
CA GLN A 53 3.74 -7.83 10.94
C GLN A 53 3.20 -8.79 9.87
N LYS A 54 3.98 -9.82 9.51
CA LYS A 54 3.49 -10.93 8.68
C LYS A 54 2.23 -11.52 9.34
N GLY A 55 1.13 -11.65 8.59
CA GLY A 55 -0.15 -12.14 9.12
C GLY A 55 -1.13 -11.05 9.60
N ALA A 56 -0.75 -9.76 9.56
CA ALA A 56 -1.63 -8.68 10.02
C ALA A 56 -2.90 -8.51 9.16
N LEU A 57 -2.79 -8.76 7.85
CA LEU A 57 -3.95 -8.73 6.95
C LEU A 57 -4.86 -9.93 7.15
N GLU A 58 -4.29 -11.10 7.43
CA GLU A 58 -5.02 -12.32 7.77
C GLU A 58 -5.81 -12.13 9.07
N LYS A 59 -5.19 -11.55 10.10
CA LYS A 59 -5.89 -11.18 11.34
C LYS A 59 -7.00 -10.14 11.13
N LEU A 60 -6.80 -9.16 10.25
CA LEU A 60 -7.86 -8.22 9.89
C LEU A 60 -9.01 -8.92 9.15
N ALA A 61 -8.69 -9.80 8.21
CA ALA A 61 -9.67 -10.58 7.47
C ALA A 61 -10.49 -11.53 8.36
N GLU A 62 -9.92 -12.02 9.47
CA GLU A 62 -10.65 -12.80 10.48
C GLU A 62 -11.59 -11.93 11.33
N LEU A 63 -11.23 -10.67 11.59
CA LEU A 63 -12.05 -9.73 12.39
C LEU A 63 -13.17 -9.08 11.58
N VAL A 64 -12.99 -8.89 10.26
CA VAL A 64 -14.01 -8.29 9.37
C VAL A 64 -15.36 -9.03 9.41
N PRO A 65 -15.43 -10.37 9.37
CA PRO A 65 -16.66 -11.14 9.52
C PRO A 65 -17.41 -10.86 10.83
N GLU A 66 -16.69 -10.80 11.97
CA GLU A 66 -17.29 -10.45 13.26
C GLU A 66 -17.81 -9.01 13.31
N LEU A 67 -17.11 -8.08 12.66
CA LEU A 67 -17.56 -6.70 12.57
C LEU A 67 -18.79 -6.57 11.65
N ALA A 68 -18.82 -7.29 10.54
CA ALA A 68 -19.94 -7.32 9.60
C ALA A 68 -21.21 -7.93 10.24
N SER A 69 -21.06 -9.00 11.04
CA SER A 69 -22.17 -9.63 11.76
C SER A 69 -22.72 -8.72 12.87
N LYS A 70 -21.87 -7.97 13.59
CA LYS A 70 -22.36 -6.97 14.55
C LYS A 70 -23.08 -5.81 13.85
N ILE A 71 -22.58 -5.33 12.71
CA ILE A 71 -23.22 -4.24 11.96
C ILE A 71 -24.59 -4.65 11.39
N SER A 72 -24.75 -5.90 10.95
CA SER A 72 -26.05 -6.39 10.46
C SER A 72 -27.07 -6.57 11.59
N GLN A 73 -26.64 -6.92 12.80
CA GLN A 73 -27.52 -7.03 13.98
C GLN A 73 -28.05 -5.67 14.47
N PHE A 74 -27.31 -4.58 14.27
CA PHE A 74 -27.80 -3.22 14.55
C PHE A 74 -28.79 -2.71 13.48
N ARG A 75 -28.84 -3.34 12.29
CA ARG A 75 -29.94 -3.16 11.33
C ARG A 75 -31.04 -4.19 11.58
N LYS A 76 -31.72 -4.14 12.73
CA LYS A 76 -33.09 -4.66 12.77
C LYS A 76 -33.96 -3.70 11.96
N PRO A 77 -34.64 -4.14 10.89
CA PRO A 77 -35.74 -3.35 10.34
C PRO A 77 -36.73 -3.15 11.49
N GLN A 78 -37.03 -1.90 11.82
CA GLN A 78 -38.19 -1.58 12.65
C GLN A 78 -39.40 -2.13 11.89
N GLU A 79 -39.93 -3.26 12.35
CA GLU A 79 -41.22 -3.79 11.91
C GLU A 79 -42.27 -2.76 12.36
N GLN A 80 -42.71 -1.93 11.40
CA GLN A 80 -43.89 -1.10 11.56
C GLN A 80 -45.07 -2.05 11.74
N LYS A 81 -45.63 -2.04 12.95
CA LYS A 81 -46.87 -2.72 13.27
C LYS A 81 -47.98 -1.69 13.17
N ASP A 82 -48.73 -1.74 12.07
CA ASP A 82 -50.10 -1.22 11.93
C ASP A 82 -50.97 -2.34 11.36
#